data_AF-A0A1F5NRR3-F1
#
_entry.id   AF-A0A1F5NRR3-F1
#
_cell.length_a   1.000
_cell.length_b   1.000
_cell.length_c   1.000
_cell.angle_alpha   90.00
_cell.angle_beta   90.00
_cell.angle_gamma   90.00
#
_symmetry.space_group_name_H-M   'P 1'
#
loop_
_entity.id
_entity.type
_entity.pdbx_description
1 polymer ?
#
loop_
_entity_poly.entity_id
_entity_poly.type
_entity_poly.pdbx_seq_one_letter_code
_entity_poly.pdbx_strand_id
1 'polypeptide(L)'
;MLPTGHFAAGYLTTRLTIAGLIATFPQASDPRFWAIGLIASVIPDLDEFVVFYKVGRLTGDNKVPHRKFISHSPLLHLAIGAIAFLIANILGSQDWQLYSVLYVVGIWTHFVFDSFGYGIMWLWPFTPRLFSLRAREQDFQIKETKFFAYWLEFLKIYSKDLVFWLELIVIAVALVVFLNF
;
A
#
# COMPACT_ATOMS: atom_id res chain seq x y z
N MET A 1 -2.32 -7.58 0.16
CA MET A 1 -1.88 -8.49 1.26
C MET A 1 -2.86 -8.33 2.41
N LEU A 2 -2.50 -8.42 3.71
CA LEU A 2 -3.39 -7.91 4.75
C LEU A 2 -3.24 -6.37 4.82
N PRO A 3 -4.34 -5.63 5.05
CA PRO A 3 -4.26 -4.19 5.29
C PRO A 3 -3.29 -3.83 6.43
N THR A 4 -3.19 -4.69 7.46
CA THR A 4 -2.27 -4.50 8.59
C THR A 4 -0.79 -4.53 8.19
N GLY A 5 -0.41 -5.37 7.21
CA GLY A 5 0.96 -5.38 6.73
C GLY A 5 1.29 -4.14 5.90
N HIS A 6 0.35 -3.68 5.09
CA HIS A 6 0.49 -2.40 4.39
C HIS A 6 0.68 -1.24 5.36
N PHE A 7 -0.16 -1.14 6.40
CA PHE A 7 0.01 -0.14 7.46
C PHE A 7 1.38 -0.21 8.14
N ALA A 8 1.83 -1.42 8.52
CA ALA A 8 3.12 -1.62 9.17
C ALA A 8 4.29 -1.21 8.27
N ALA A 9 4.26 -1.62 7.00
CA ALA A 9 5.28 -1.25 6.02
C ALA A 9 5.30 0.26 5.79
N GLY A 10 4.12 0.88 5.58
CA GLY A 10 3.99 2.33 5.40
C GLY A 10 4.47 3.13 6.60
N TYR A 11 4.20 2.65 7.82
CA TYR A 11 4.74 3.25 9.04
C TYR A 11 6.28 3.22 9.07
N LEU A 12 6.88 2.04 8.84
CA LEU A 12 8.33 1.87 8.85
C LEU A 12 9.03 2.72 7.79
N THR A 13 8.53 2.72 6.56
CA THR A 13 9.13 3.52 5.49
C THR A 13 8.97 5.02 5.75
N THR A 14 7.84 5.46 6.30
CA THR A 14 7.64 6.85 6.74
C THR A 14 8.68 7.26 7.78
N ARG A 15 8.91 6.42 8.80
CA ARG A 15 9.89 6.69 9.86
C ARG A 15 11.30 6.83 9.30
N LEU A 16 11.71 5.91 8.43
CA LEU A 16 13.01 5.94 7.76
C LEU A 16 13.15 7.19 6.87
N THR A 17 12.13 7.53 6.10
CA THR A 17 12.13 8.72 5.25
C THR A 17 12.23 10.00 6.07
N ILE A 18 11.46 10.14 7.15
CA ILE A 18 11.53 11.30 8.04
C ILE A 18 12.91 11.44 8.65
N ALA A 19 13.50 10.34 9.15
CA ALA A 19 14.85 10.37 9.71
C ALA A 19 15.90 10.81 8.68
N GLY A 20 15.79 10.34 7.43
CA GLY A 20 16.69 10.74 6.35
C GLY A 20 16.49 12.17 5.84
N LEU A 21 15.29 12.73 6.01
CA LEU A 21 14.93 14.05 5.49
C LEU A 21 15.00 15.18 6.51
N ILE A 22 15.25 14.89 7.79
CA ILE A 22 15.18 15.88 8.88
C ILE A 22 16.13 17.08 8.68
N ALA A 23 17.28 16.86 8.03
CA ALA A 23 18.23 17.94 7.73
C ALA A 23 17.71 18.90 6.65
N THR A 24 16.88 18.40 5.72
CA THR A 24 16.29 19.17 4.62
C THR A 24 14.93 19.76 5.00
N PHE A 25 14.16 19.02 5.79
CA PHE A 25 12.84 19.39 6.28
C PHE A 25 12.84 19.32 7.82
N PRO A 26 13.30 20.38 8.52
CA PRO A 26 13.37 20.38 9.99
C PRO A 26 12.04 20.07 10.68
N GLN A 27 10.93 20.46 10.07
CA GLN A 27 9.58 20.15 10.55
C GLN A 27 9.23 18.66 10.52
N ALA A 28 10.02 17.80 9.87
CA ALA A 28 9.75 16.36 9.80
C ALA A 28 9.76 15.69 11.19
N SER A 29 10.35 16.33 12.20
CA SER A 29 10.25 15.89 13.60
C SER A 29 8.84 16.03 14.19
N ASP A 30 7.96 16.84 13.58
CA ASP A 30 6.58 17.00 14.04
C ASP A 30 5.80 15.68 13.86
N PRO A 31 5.20 15.12 14.93
CA PRO A 31 4.46 13.87 14.88
C PRO A 31 3.32 13.84 13.85
N ARG A 32 2.78 14.99 13.42
CA ARG A 32 1.70 15.05 12.42
C ARG A 32 2.07 14.39 11.09
N PHE A 33 3.36 14.37 10.74
CA PHE A 33 3.84 13.79 9.49
C PHE A 33 3.90 12.25 9.54
N TRP A 34 3.92 11.64 10.73
CA TRP A 34 4.13 10.20 10.88
C TRP A 34 2.94 9.37 10.39
N ALA A 35 1.73 9.93 10.46
CA ALA A 35 0.50 9.25 10.05
C ALA A 35 0.32 9.20 8.52
N ILE A 36 0.99 10.09 7.78
CA ILE A 36 0.67 10.30 6.37
C ILE A 36 1.06 9.12 5.50
N GLY A 37 2.30 8.62 5.60
CA GLY A 37 2.70 7.48 4.79
C GLY A 37 2.03 6.17 5.25
N LEU A 38 1.65 6.06 6.52
CA LEU A 38 0.79 4.98 7.03
C LEU A 38 -0.58 5.00 6.33
N ILE A 39 -1.26 6.14 6.30
CA ILE A 39 -2.56 6.27 5.63
C ILE A 39 -2.40 6.06 4.12
N ALA A 40 -1.37 6.66 3.54
CA ALA A 40 -1.11 6.58 2.10
C ALA A 40 -0.88 5.12 1.65
N SER A 41 -0.21 4.29 2.46
CA SER A 41 0.03 2.88 2.13
C SER A 41 -1.20 1.98 2.01
N VAL A 42 -2.39 2.46 2.40
CA VAL A 42 -3.64 1.68 2.26
C VAL A 42 -4.64 2.33 1.30
N ILE A 43 -4.33 3.52 0.78
CA ILE A 43 -5.20 4.20 -0.20
C ILE A 43 -5.50 3.32 -1.42
N PRO A 44 -4.54 2.59 -2.01
CA PRO A 44 -4.82 1.75 -3.17
C PRO A 44 -5.92 0.71 -2.92
N ASP A 45 -5.91 0.06 -1.76
CA ASP A 45 -6.86 -0.99 -1.37
C ASP A 45 -8.26 -0.47 -1.00
N LEU A 46 -8.50 0.86 -0.96
CA LEU A 46 -9.85 1.37 -0.71
C LEU A 46 -10.83 0.96 -1.83
N ASP A 47 -10.32 0.63 -3.01
CA ASP A 47 -11.11 0.04 -4.10
C ASP A 47 -11.65 -1.36 -3.77
N GLU A 48 -11.04 -2.09 -2.85
CA GLU A 48 -11.48 -3.42 -2.41
C GLU A 48 -12.88 -3.34 -1.81
N PHE A 49 -13.17 -2.30 -1.01
CA PHE A 49 -14.51 -2.11 -0.43
C PHE A 49 -15.56 -1.85 -1.51
N VAL A 50 -15.20 -1.11 -2.56
CA VAL A 50 -16.09 -0.84 -3.70
C VAL A 50 -16.34 -2.13 -4.49
N VAL A 51 -15.30 -2.92 -4.74
CA VAL A 51 -15.41 -4.22 -5.43
C VAL A 51 -16.22 -5.21 -4.60
N PHE A 52 -15.93 -5.32 -3.30
CA PHE A 52 -16.62 -6.21 -2.38
C PHE A 52 -18.11 -5.84 -2.27
N TYR A 53 -18.44 -4.56 -2.15
CA TYR A 53 -19.83 -4.11 -2.10
C TYR A 53 -20.60 -4.47 -3.38
N LYS A 54 -19.95 -4.39 -4.54
CA LYS A 54 -20.58 -4.68 -5.84
C LYS A 54 -20.71 -6.16 -6.16
N VAL A 55 -19.74 -6.99 -5.75
CA VAL A 55 -19.60 -8.38 -6.24
C VAL A 55 -19.60 -9.41 -5.11
N GLY A 56 -19.46 -8.98 -3.85
CA GLY A 56 -19.40 -9.84 -2.67
C GLY A 56 -18.08 -10.61 -2.50
N ARG A 57 -17.09 -10.40 -3.38
CA ARG A 57 -15.82 -11.12 -3.39
C ARG A 57 -14.74 -10.33 -4.12
N LEU A 58 -13.48 -10.52 -3.71
CA LEU A 58 -12.30 -9.90 -4.35
C LEU A 58 -11.57 -10.86 -5.30
N THR A 59 -11.90 -12.15 -5.24
CA THR A 59 -11.23 -13.25 -5.95
C THR A 59 -12.25 -14.22 -6.56
N GLY A 60 -11.87 -14.95 -7.62
CA GLY A 60 -12.71 -15.93 -8.34
C GLY A 60 -12.95 -15.58 -9.81
N ASP A 61 -13.78 -16.36 -10.50
CA ASP A 61 -13.97 -16.35 -11.97
C ASP A 61 -14.45 -15.02 -12.61
N ASN A 62 -14.73 -13.99 -11.81
CA ASN A 62 -15.17 -12.68 -12.30
C ASN A 62 -14.00 -11.71 -12.54
N LYS A 63 -13.91 -11.28 -13.81
CA LYS A 63 -12.76 -10.71 -14.53
C LYS A 63 -12.29 -9.28 -14.16
N VAL A 64 -12.58 -8.76 -12.96
CA VAL A 64 -12.01 -7.46 -12.54
C VAL A 64 -11.37 -7.58 -11.15
N PRO A 65 -10.11 -8.04 -11.06
CA PRO A 65 -9.35 -7.92 -9.82
C PRO A 65 -9.24 -6.43 -9.47
N HIS A 66 -9.48 -6.05 -8.20
CA HIS A 66 -9.32 -4.66 -7.73
C HIS A 66 -7.94 -4.08 -8.09
N ARG A 67 -6.94 -4.96 -8.19
CA ARG A 67 -5.57 -4.69 -8.61
C ARG A 67 -5.41 -4.15 -10.04
N LYS A 68 -6.46 -4.22 -10.86
CA LYS A 68 -6.52 -3.59 -12.19
C LYS A 68 -7.19 -2.21 -12.19
N PHE A 69 -7.62 -1.72 -11.04
CA PHE A 69 -8.11 -0.36 -10.90
C PHE A 69 -6.93 0.62 -10.94
N ILE A 70 -7.21 1.85 -11.37
CA ILE A 70 -6.19 2.90 -11.51
C ILE A 70 -5.51 3.29 -10.17
N SER A 71 -6.13 2.98 -9.05
CA SER A 71 -5.55 3.02 -7.69
C SER A 71 -4.28 2.17 -7.54
N HIS A 72 -4.14 1.15 -8.38
CA HIS A 72 -2.98 0.25 -8.42
C HIS A 72 -2.00 0.61 -9.56
N SER A 73 -1.95 1.89 -9.96
CA SER A 73 -1.06 2.41 -11.00
C SER A 73 0.07 3.28 -10.41
N PRO A 74 1.31 2.76 -10.25
CA PRO A 74 2.41 3.50 -9.63
C PRO A 74 2.73 4.84 -10.29
N LEU A 75 2.71 4.89 -11.63
CA LEU A 75 2.99 6.13 -12.36
C LEU A 75 1.93 7.22 -12.15
N LEU A 76 0.67 6.85 -11.91
CA LEU A 76 -0.39 7.81 -11.58
C LEU A 76 -0.07 8.50 -10.24
N HIS A 77 0.24 7.71 -9.21
CA HIS A 77 0.53 8.24 -7.89
C HIS A 77 1.85 9.01 -7.82
N LEU A 78 2.84 8.61 -8.61
CA LEU A 78 4.06 9.39 -8.79
C LEU A 78 3.75 10.75 -9.43
N ALA A 79 2.92 10.79 -10.47
CA ALA A 79 2.51 12.05 -11.11
C ALA A 79 1.73 12.96 -10.13
N ILE A 80 0.78 12.41 -9.37
CA ILE A 80 0.03 13.16 -8.35
C ILE A 80 0.99 13.77 -7.31
N GLY A 81 1.89 12.96 -6.75
CA GLY A 81 2.86 13.43 -5.77
C GLY A 81 3.84 14.46 -6.34
N ALA A 82 4.33 14.27 -7.56
CA ALA A 82 5.22 15.21 -8.23
C ALA A 82 4.53 16.56 -8.49
N ILE A 83 3.29 16.55 -8.98
CA ILE A 83 2.51 17.78 -9.19
C ILE A 83 2.26 18.50 -7.86
N ALA A 84 1.85 17.77 -6.81
CA ALA A 84 1.64 18.34 -5.49
C ALA A 84 2.92 18.96 -4.92
N PHE A 85 4.06 18.29 -5.09
CA PHE A 85 5.37 18.81 -4.67
C PHE A 85 5.75 20.08 -5.43
N LEU A 86 5.58 20.11 -6.76
CA LEU A 86 5.89 21.28 -7.58
C LEU A 86 5.02 22.48 -7.20
N ILE A 87 3.72 22.28 -6.98
CA ILE A 87 2.80 23.32 -6.50
C ILE A 87 3.27 23.82 -5.12
N ALA A 88 3.58 22.92 -4.19
CA ALA A 88 4.08 23.28 -2.87
C ALA A 88 5.40 24.08 -2.93
N ASN A 89 6.28 23.75 -3.87
CA ASN A 89 7.51 24.48 -4.12
C ASN A 89 7.25 25.89 -4.66
N ILE A 90 6.33 26.05 -5.61
CA ILE A 90 5.93 27.37 -6.13
C ILE A 90 5.32 28.24 -5.02
N LEU A 91 4.53 27.62 -4.12
CA LEU A 91 3.91 28.31 -2.99
C LEU A 91 4.86 28.51 -1.78
N GLY A 92 6.10 28.01 -1.85
CA GLY A 92 7.08 28.11 -0.77
C GLY A 92 6.73 27.31 0.50
N SER A 93 5.83 26.32 0.43
CA SER A 93 5.42 25.55 1.59
C SER A 93 6.21 24.24 1.73
N GLN A 94 7.16 24.22 2.66
CA GLN A 94 7.95 23.03 2.95
C GLN A 94 7.10 21.89 3.57
N ASP A 95 6.02 22.23 4.29
CA ASP A 95 5.07 21.24 4.83
C ASP A 95 4.40 20.44 3.71
N TRP A 96 3.86 21.14 2.70
CA TRP A 96 3.19 20.49 1.57
C TRP A 96 4.17 19.72 0.68
N GLN A 97 5.42 20.16 0.59
CA GLN A 97 6.49 19.38 -0.04
C GLN A 97 6.70 18.05 0.70
N LEU A 98 6.84 18.10 2.02
CA LEU A 98 7.02 16.90 2.84
C LEU A 98 5.80 15.96 2.76
N TYR A 99 4.57 16.49 2.83
CA TYR A 99 3.36 15.68 2.64
C TYR A 99 3.35 14.96 1.29
N SER A 100 3.76 15.63 0.22
CA SER A 100 3.84 15.05 -1.12
C SER A 100 4.85 13.90 -1.19
N VAL A 101 6.02 14.07 -0.55
CA VAL A 101 7.04 13.01 -0.47
C VAL A 101 6.52 11.81 0.32
N LEU A 102 5.95 12.04 1.50
CA LEU A 102 5.43 10.97 2.37
C LEU A 102 4.26 10.22 1.73
N TYR A 103 3.41 10.92 0.98
CA TYR A 103 2.36 10.31 0.17
C TYR A 103 2.94 9.32 -0.87
N VAL A 104 3.94 9.75 -1.65
CA VAL A 104 4.58 8.90 -2.67
C VAL A 104 5.25 7.71 -2.01
N VAL A 105 6.04 7.93 -0.95
CA VAL A 105 6.73 6.84 -0.22
C VAL A 105 5.73 5.83 0.34
N GLY A 106 4.67 6.29 1.01
CA GLY A 106 3.65 5.42 1.58
C GLY A 106 2.96 4.56 0.52
N ILE A 107 2.49 5.18 -0.56
CA ILE A 107 1.84 4.45 -1.66
C ILE A 107 2.81 3.52 -2.40
N TRP A 108 4.04 3.94 -2.64
CA TRP A 108 5.03 3.08 -3.30
C TRP A 108 5.42 1.90 -2.43
N THR A 109 5.42 2.05 -1.11
CA THR A 109 5.60 0.94 -0.19
C THR A 109 4.53 -0.13 -0.41
N HIS A 110 3.27 0.27 -0.55
CA HIS A 110 2.18 -0.64 -0.90
C HIS A 110 2.46 -1.40 -2.20
N PHE A 111 2.85 -0.70 -3.27
CA PHE A 111 3.13 -1.33 -4.57
C PHE A 111 4.32 -2.28 -4.55
N VAL A 112 5.40 -1.91 -3.85
CA VAL A 112 6.56 -2.78 -3.66
C VAL A 112 6.13 -4.04 -2.91
N PHE A 113 5.33 -3.88 -1.86
CA PHE A 113 4.87 -5.00 -1.05
C PHE A 113 4.04 -5.96 -1.91
N ASP A 114 3.03 -5.45 -2.61
CA ASP A 114 2.16 -6.28 -3.47
C ASP A 114 2.88 -6.95 -4.65
N SER A 115 4.01 -6.39 -5.09
CA SER A 115 4.86 -6.99 -6.11
C SER A 115 5.45 -8.34 -5.69
N PHE A 116 5.54 -8.66 -4.40
CA PHE A 116 6.06 -9.95 -3.94
C PHE A 116 5.12 -11.13 -4.22
N GLY A 117 3.80 -10.90 -4.35
CA GLY A 117 2.84 -12.00 -4.44
C GLY A 117 1.72 -11.82 -5.45
N TYR A 118 1.08 -10.65 -5.48
CA TYR A 118 -0.14 -10.42 -6.27
C TYR A 118 0.13 -9.64 -7.56
N GLY A 119 1.17 -8.82 -7.55
CA GLY A 119 1.60 -8.01 -8.68
C GLY A 119 0.88 -6.66 -8.78
N ILE A 120 1.52 -5.75 -9.51
CA ILE A 120 1.12 -4.35 -9.68
C ILE A 120 1.28 -3.92 -11.15
N MET A 121 0.49 -2.94 -11.58
CA MET A 121 0.55 -2.36 -12.93
C MET A 121 1.68 -1.33 -13.09
N TRP A 122 2.93 -1.74 -12.84
CA TRP A 122 4.11 -0.85 -12.88
C TRP A 122 4.25 -0.01 -14.16
N LEU A 123 3.77 -0.54 -15.29
CA LEU A 123 3.88 0.08 -16.60
C LEU A 123 2.56 0.69 -17.11
N TRP A 124 1.54 0.83 -16.28
CA TRP A 124 0.34 1.59 -16.65
C TRP A 124 0.69 3.08 -16.82
N PRO A 125 0.23 3.79 -17.88
CA PRO A 125 -0.86 3.45 -18.80
C PRO A 125 -0.46 2.68 -20.06
N PHE A 126 0.83 2.35 -20.25
CA PHE A 126 1.31 1.65 -21.45
C PHE A 126 0.81 0.21 -21.52
N THR A 127 0.67 -0.46 -20.37
CA THR A 127 0.08 -1.80 -20.30
C THR A 127 -0.63 -2.04 -18.96
N PRO A 128 -1.82 -2.70 -18.95
CA PRO A 128 -2.51 -3.10 -17.73
C PRO A 128 -1.99 -4.44 -17.14
N ARG A 129 -0.83 -4.91 -17.60
CA ARG A 129 -0.22 -6.15 -17.11
C ARG A 129 0.22 -6.00 -15.66
N LEU A 130 -0.10 -6.99 -14.83
CA LEU A 130 0.42 -7.11 -13.47
C LEU A 130 1.82 -7.73 -13.51
N PHE A 131 2.77 -7.10 -12.83
CA PHE A 131 4.13 -7.62 -12.65
C PHE A 131 4.32 -8.00 -11.18
N SER A 132 4.73 -9.25 -10.95
CA SER A 132 5.07 -9.78 -9.63
C SER A 132 6.44 -10.48 -9.68
N LEU A 133 7.13 -10.50 -8.54
CA LEU A 133 8.40 -11.21 -8.34
C LEU A 133 8.20 -12.73 -8.25
N ARG A 134 7.05 -13.13 -7.72
CA ARG A 134 6.63 -14.53 -7.63
C ARG A 134 5.36 -14.71 -8.44
N ALA A 135 5.38 -15.68 -9.35
CA ALA A 135 4.15 -16.17 -9.96
C ALA A 135 3.35 -16.90 -8.88
N ARG A 136 2.13 -16.46 -8.62
CA ARG A 136 1.22 -17.17 -7.72
C ARG A 136 0.39 -18.14 -8.53
N GLU A 137 0.44 -19.42 -8.17
CA GLU A 137 -0.18 -20.50 -8.96
C GLU A 137 -1.70 -20.56 -8.83
N GLN A 138 -2.32 -19.90 -7.84
CA GLN A 138 -3.77 -19.94 -7.63
C GLN A 138 -4.32 -18.61 -7.15
N ASP A 139 -5.28 -18.07 -7.91
CA ASP A 139 -6.25 -17.12 -7.37
C ASP A 139 -7.09 -17.83 -6.29
N PHE A 140 -7.28 -17.19 -5.13
CA PHE A 140 -8.05 -17.78 -4.05
C PHE A 140 -9.50 -18.00 -4.50
N GLN A 141 -9.89 -19.26 -4.68
CA GLN A 141 -11.26 -19.63 -5.04
C GLN A 141 -12.15 -19.63 -3.78
N ILE A 142 -12.42 -18.43 -3.26
CA ILE A 142 -13.29 -18.22 -2.10
C ILE A 142 -14.72 -18.05 -2.60
N LYS A 143 -15.60 -18.97 -2.20
CA LYS A 143 -17.02 -18.97 -2.59
C LYS A 143 -17.91 -18.13 -1.68
N GLU A 144 -17.42 -17.79 -0.49
CA GLU A 144 -18.15 -17.01 0.50
C GLU A 144 -18.38 -15.57 0.02
N THR A 145 -19.51 -14.98 0.37
CA THR A 145 -19.87 -13.61 -0.03
C THR A 145 -20.21 -12.68 1.13
N LYS A 146 -20.42 -13.23 2.33
CA LYS A 146 -20.58 -12.44 3.55
C LYS A 146 -19.22 -11.88 3.96
N PHE A 147 -19.16 -10.58 4.23
CA PHE A 147 -17.93 -9.85 4.53
C PHE A 147 -17.01 -10.58 5.53
N PHE A 148 -17.46 -10.80 6.76
CA PHE A 148 -16.61 -11.43 7.79
C PHE A 148 -16.22 -12.86 7.46
N ALA A 149 -17.14 -13.64 6.90
CA ALA A 149 -16.87 -15.04 6.55
C ALA A 149 -15.86 -15.13 5.38
N TYR A 150 -15.96 -14.24 4.38
CA TYR A 150 -15.01 -14.13 3.29
C TYR A 150 -13.60 -13.85 3.81
N TRP A 151 -13.44 -12.86 4.69
CA TRP A 151 -12.14 -12.49 5.24
C TRP A 151 -11.55 -13.58 6.14
N LEU A 152 -12.38 -14.31 6.89
CA LEU A 152 -11.91 -15.47 7.67
C LEU A 152 -11.41 -16.59 6.76
N GLU A 153 -12.13 -16.91 5.68
CA GLU A 153 -11.67 -17.90 4.70
C GLU A 153 -10.40 -17.44 3.97
N PHE A 154 -10.35 -16.16 3.58
CA PHE A 154 -9.15 -15.56 3.01
C PHE A 154 -7.94 -15.74 3.94
N LEU A 155 -8.07 -15.41 5.22
CA LEU A 155 -6.99 -15.54 6.20
C LEU A 155 -6.54 -17.00 6.38
N LYS A 156 -7.48 -17.96 6.42
CA LYS A 156 -7.17 -19.39 6.51
C LYS A 156 -6.35 -19.88 5.32
N ILE A 157 -6.63 -19.40 4.11
CA ILE A 157 -5.89 -19.82 2.92
C ILE A 157 -4.57 -19.03 2.83
N TYR A 158 -4.61 -17.71 3.05
CA TYR A 158 -3.46 -16.83 2.95
C TYR A 158 -2.37 -17.15 3.98
N SER A 159 -2.74 -17.59 5.18
CA SER A 159 -1.78 -17.99 6.24
C SER A 159 -0.87 -19.17 5.86
N LYS A 160 -1.20 -19.90 4.79
CA LYS A 160 -0.35 -20.97 4.25
C LYS A 160 0.73 -20.45 3.28
N ASP A 161 0.66 -19.19 2.87
CA ASP A 161 1.65 -18.59 1.97
C ASP A 161 2.86 -18.05 2.76
N LEU A 162 4.07 -18.22 2.21
CA LEU A 162 5.29 -17.62 2.76
C LEU A 162 5.17 -16.10 2.94
N VAL A 163 4.48 -15.42 2.00
CA VAL A 163 4.31 -13.96 2.04
C VAL A 163 3.58 -13.51 3.31
N PHE A 164 2.62 -14.29 3.80
CA PHE A 164 1.92 -13.99 5.07
C PHE A 164 2.89 -13.96 6.26
N TRP A 165 3.84 -14.90 6.32
CA TRP A 165 4.83 -14.93 7.41
C TRP A 165 5.82 -13.78 7.33
N LEU A 166 6.26 -13.41 6.12
CA LEU A 166 7.08 -12.21 5.91
C LEU A 166 6.33 -10.95 6.36
N GLU A 167 5.04 -10.88 6.07
CA GLU A 167 4.17 -9.79 6.51
C GLU A 167 4.05 -9.70 8.04
N LEU A 168 3.92 -10.84 8.73
CA LEU A 168 3.96 -10.86 10.20
C LEU A 168 5.28 -10.36 10.77
N ILE A 169 6.41 -10.64 10.12
CA ILE A 169 7.72 -10.10 10.53
C ILE A 169 7.73 -8.58 10.38
N VAL A 170 7.25 -8.04 9.25
CA VAL A 170 7.16 -6.58 9.04
C VAL A 170 6.28 -5.93 10.11
N ILE A 171 5.14 -6.53 10.44
CA ILE A 171 4.26 -6.07 11.51
C ILE A 171 4.96 -6.10 12.87
N ALA A 172 5.65 -7.19 13.20
CA ALA A 172 6.37 -7.32 14.46
C ALA A 172 7.49 -6.26 14.58
N VAL A 173 8.26 -6.02 13.51
CA VAL A 173 9.27 -4.97 13.47
C VAL A 173 8.64 -3.59 13.65
N ALA A 174 7.52 -3.31 12.98
CA ALA A 174 6.79 -2.06 13.15
C ALA A 174 6.32 -1.84 14.60
N LEU A 175 5.83 -2.90 15.26
CA LEU A 175 5.43 -2.85 16.67
C LEU A 175 6.62 -2.61 17.61
N VAL A 176 7.75 -3.27 17.39
CA VAL A 176 8.98 -3.04 18.18
C VAL A 176 9.43 -1.58 18.05
N VAL A 177 9.50 -1.08 16.82
CA VAL A 177 9.88 0.32 16.54
C VAL A 177 8.88 1.31 17.16
N PHE A 178 7.58 1.00 17.11
CA PHE A 178 6.53 1.85 17.68
C PHE A 178 6.59 1.88 19.21
N LEU A 179 6.88 0.75 19.86
CA LEU A 179 6.94 0.63 21.31
C LEU A 179 8.27 1.12 21.92
N ASN A 180 9.25 1.51 21.10
CA ASN A 180 10.59 1.94 21.54
C ASN A 180 11.31 0.90 22.44
N PHE A 181 11.24 -0.38 22.09
CA PHE A 181 12.20 -1.37 22.61
C PHE A 181 13.56 -1.23 21.91
#